data_AF-A0A1E5AF92-F1
#
_entry.id   AF-A0A1E5AF92-F1
#
_cell.length_a   1.000
_cell.length_b   1.000
_cell.length_c   1.000
_cell.angle_alpha   90.00
_cell.angle_beta   90.00
_cell.angle_gamma   90.00
#
_symmetry.space_group_name_H-M   'P 1'
#
loop_
_entity.id
_entity.type
_entity.pdbx_description
1 polymer ?
#
loop_
_entity_poly.entity_id
_entity_poly.type
_entity_poly.pdbx_seq_one_letter_code
_entity_poly.pdbx_strand_id
1 'polypeptide(L)'
;MSTEVRLDGLYKIRKVDTTMATGFRVHLIDAEGKELVGDVAEVMTTAEDRYIIQEAEWKKLPVHLQINAKERRDKLTDAVIIRARAHDPDTDGEWR
;
A
#
# COMPACT_ATOMS: atom_id res chain seq x y z
N MET A 1 21.46 -9.77 -8.89
CA MET A 1 20.08 -10.16 -9.21
C MET A 1 19.18 -9.55 -8.17
N SER A 2 18.24 -8.69 -8.58
CA SER A 2 17.09 -8.28 -7.78
C SER A 2 15.88 -8.92 -8.44
N THR A 3 15.01 -9.53 -7.66
CA THR A 3 13.80 -10.18 -8.16
C THR A 3 12.63 -9.23 -7.94
N GLU A 4 11.80 -9.04 -8.95
CA GLU A 4 10.55 -8.29 -8.77
C GLU A 4 9.56 -9.19 -8.02
N VAL A 5 9.06 -8.70 -6.89
CA VAL A 5 8.14 -9.41 -6.01
C VAL A 5 6.87 -8.59 -5.91
N ARG A 6 5.73 -9.23 -6.14
CA ARG A 6 4.43 -8.58 -6.03
C ARG A 6 3.80 -8.93 -4.70
N LEU A 7 3.54 -7.90 -3.91
CA LEU A 7 2.94 -7.96 -2.57
C LEU A 7 1.52 -7.40 -2.69
N ASP A 8 0.62 -8.19 -3.29
CA ASP A 8 -0.80 -7.85 -3.35
C ASP A 8 -1.52 -8.41 -2.12
N GLY A 9 -2.32 -7.59 -1.44
CA GLY A 9 -3.09 -8.05 -0.29
C GLY A 9 -3.81 -6.95 0.49
N LEU A 10 -4.42 -7.36 1.61
CA LEU A 10 -5.02 -6.45 2.59
C LEU A 10 -3.93 -5.82 3.45
N TYR A 11 -3.88 -4.49 3.43
CA TYR A 11 -3.01 -3.71 4.28
C TYR A 11 -3.80 -2.64 4.99
N LYS A 12 -3.37 -2.29 6.19
CA LYS A 12 -3.92 -1.17 6.94
C LYS A 12 -2.96 -0.01 6.90
N ILE A 13 -3.47 1.16 6.51
CA ILE A 13 -2.67 2.38 6.43
C ILE A 13 -2.51 2.97 7.82
N ARG A 14 -1.26 3.09 8.26
CA ARG A 14 -0.88 3.67 9.55
C ARG A 14 -0.60 5.15 9.46
N LYS A 15 0.07 5.57 8.38
CA LYS A 15 0.48 6.95 8.17
C LYS A 15 0.69 7.21 6.69
N VAL A 16 0.17 8.33 6.20
CA VAL A 16 0.47 8.89 4.88
C VAL A 16 1.43 10.07 5.06
N ASP A 17 2.52 10.08 4.29
CA ASP A 17 3.54 11.11 4.32
C ASP A 17 3.66 11.76 2.94
N THR A 18 3.06 12.94 2.79
CA THR A 18 2.97 13.68 1.53
C THR A 18 4.13 14.64 1.30
N THR A 19 5.26 14.43 1.98
CA THR A 19 6.44 15.32 1.85
C THR A 19 7.25 15.08 0.57
N MET A 20 6.91 14.04 -0.19
CA MET A 20 7.60 13.64 -1.42
C MET A 20 7.13 14.50 -2.61
N ALA A 21 8.07 14.95 -3.45
CA ALA A 21 7.76 15.78 -4.62
C ALA A 21 7.08 15.02 -5.77
N THR A 22 7.17 13.69 -5.81
CA THR A 22 6.67 12.85 -6.92
C THR A 22 5.55 11.89 -6.48
N GLY A 23 4.97 12.13 -5.31
CA GLY A 23 4.02 11.20 -4.69
C GLY A 23 3.91 11.34 -3.19
N PHE A 24 3.67 10.23 -2.50
CA PHE A 24 3.66 10.18 -1.04
C PHE A 24 4.08 8.81 -0.54
N ARG A 25 4.66 8.78 0.64
CA ARG A 25 5.10 7.56 1.31
C ARG A 25 4.04 7.09 2.28
N VAL A 26 3.73 5.80 2.25
CA VAL A 26 2.70 5.21 3.08
C VAL A 26 3.33 4.16 3.99
N HIS A 27 3.05 4.29 5.28
CA HIS A 27 3.34 3.27 6.26
C HIS A 27 2.12 2.35 6.37
N LEU A 28 2.34 1.08 6.12
CA LEU A 28 1.36 0.03 6.08
C LEU A 28 1.67 -1.00 7.15
N ILE A 29 0.63 -1.68 7.61
CA ILE A 29 0.77 -2.87 8.45
C ILE A 29 -0.08 -3.98 7.83
N ASP A 30 0.48 -5.19 7.73
CA ASP A 30 -0.28 -6.36 7.30
C ASP A 30 -1.12 -6.95 8.44
N ALA A 31 -1.87 -8.01 8.15
CA ALA A 31 -2.69 -8.71 9.14
C ALA A 31 -1.85 -9.38 10.25
N GLU A 32 -0.60 -9.76 9.96
CA GLU A 32 0.34 -10.36 10.89
C GLU A 32 1.03 -9.32 11.80
N GLY A 33 0.77 -8.02 11.56
CA GLY A 33 1.36 -6.92 12.32
C GLY A 33 2.73 -6.46 11.81
N LYS A 34 3.18 -6.94 10.67
CA LYS A 34 4.44 -6.54 10.05
C LYS A 34 4.27 -5.19 9.36
N GLU A 35 5.20 -4.28 9.65
CA GLU A 35 5.24 -2.97 9.04
C GLU A 35 5.90 -3.03 7.66
N LEU A 36 5.28 -2.34 6.70
CA LEU A 36 5.78 -2.15 5.35
C LEU A 36 5.74 -0.66 5.02
N VAL A 37 6.76 -0.18 4.33
CA VAL A 37 6.78 1.20 3.81
C VAL A 37 6.76 1.11 2.30
N GLY A 38 5.74 1.71 1.69
CA GLY A 38 5.58 1.78 0.24
C GLY A 38 5.51 3.22 -0.24
N ASP A 39 6.05 3.48 -1.41
CA ASP A 39 5.94 4.77 -2.08
C ASP A 39 4.80 4.72 -3.10
N VAL A 40 3.90 5.70 -3.06
CA VAL A 40 2.84 5.90 -4.06
C VAL A 40 3.32 6.94 -5.04
N ALA A 41 3.62 6.52 -6.26
CA ALA A 41 4.03 7.44 -7.32
C ALA A 41 2.79 8.05 -8.00
N GLU A 42 2.73 9.38 -8.12
CA GLU A 42 1.60 10.05 -8.80
C GLU A 42 1.45 9.62 -10.26
N VAL A 43 2.56 9.31 -10.93
CA VAL A 43 2.55 8.85 -12.33
C VAL A 43 1.99 7.43 -12.49
N MET A 44 1.98 6.63 -11.42
CA MET A 44 1.50 5.25 -11.44
C MET A 44 0.13 5.09 -10.78
N THR A 45 -0.44 6.14 -10.21
CA THR A 45 -1.70 6.09 -9.47
C THR A 45 -2.69 7.15 -9.92
N THR A 46 -3.96 6.80 -9.87
CA THR A 46 -5.05 7.73 -10.19
C THR A 46 -5.38 8.61 -8.98
N ALA A 47 -6.11 9.70 -9.20
CA ALA A 47 -6.63 10.53 -8.10
C ALA A 47 -7.54 9.72 -7.15
N GLU A 48 -8.27 8.73 -7.69
CA GLU A 48 -9.12 7.84 -6.91
C GLU A 48 -8.29 6.92 -6.00
N ASP A 49 -7.22 6.30 -6.50
CA ASP A 49 -6.31 5.48 -5.68
C ASP A 49 -5.79 6.28 -4.47
N ARG A 50 -5.37 7.53 -4.71
CA ARG A 50 -4.88 8.42 -3.65
C ARG A 50 -5.96 8.78 -2.64
N TYR A 51 -7.17 9.04 -3.12
CA TYR A 51 -8.32 9.32 -2.27
C TYR A 51 -8.64 8.12 -1.37
N ILE A 52 -8.67 6.90 -1.94
CA ILE A 52 -8.89 5.65 -1.21
C ILE A 52 -7.84 5.47 -0.11
N ILE A 53 -6.55 5.73 -0.40
CA ILE A 53 -5.48 5.60 0.59
C ILE A 53 -5.67 6.60 1.73
N GLN A 54 -5.97 7.87 1.43
CA GLN A 54 -6.20 8.88 2.47
C GLN A 54 -7.46 8.59 3.30
N GLU A 55 -8.56 8.21 2.65
CA GLU A 55 -9.79 7.81 3.33
C GLU A 55 -9.58 6.61 4.24
N ALA A 56 -8.80 5.62 3.79
CA ALA A 56 -8.52 4.43 4.58
C ALA A 56 -7.65 4.72 5.81
N GLU A 57 -6.71 5.67 5.72
CA GLU A 57 -5.99 6.20 6.88
C GLU A 57 -6.98 6.78 7.90
N TRP A 58 -7.90 7.62 7.44
CA TRP A 58 -8.85 8.35 8.30
C TRP A 58 -9.89 7.41 8.93
N LYS A 59 -10.45 6.51 8.12
CA LYS A 59 -11.46 5.53 8.54
C LYS A 59 -10.82 4.34 9.28
N LYS A 60 -9.49 4.20 9.24
CA LYS A 60 -8.73 3.07 9.78
C LYS A 60 -9.24 1.72 9.25
N LEU A 61 -9.67 1.71 8.00
CA LEU A 61 -10.13 0.52 7.31
C LEU A 61 -8.96 -0.12 6.57
N PRO A 62 -8.92 -1.47 6.47
CA PRO A 62 -7.98 -2.11 5.58
C PRO A 62 -8.30 -1.75 4.13
N VAL A 63 -7.30 -1.84 3.26
CA VAL A 63 -7.43 -1.61 1.82
C VAL A 63 -6.67 -2.69 1.08
N HIS A 64 -7.18 -3.04 -0.10
CA HIS A 64 -6.44 -3.88 -1.02
C HIS A 64 -5.42 -3.03 -1.74
N LEU A 65 -4.15 -3.28 -1.46
CA LEU A 65 -3.04 -2.62 -2.15
C LEU A 65 -2.36 -3.62 -3.05
N GLN A 66 -2.04 -3.15 -4.25
CA GLN A 66 -1.13 -3.84 -5.15
C GLN A 66 0.21 -3.14 -5.06
N ILE A 67 1.22 -3.86 -4.58
CA ILE A 67 2.54 -3.32 -4.32
C ILE A 67 3.56 -4.12 -5.13
N ASN A 68 4.35 -3.43 -5.94
CA ASN A 68 5.52 -3.99 -6.58
C ASN A 68 6.74 -3.64 -5.75
N ALA A 69 7.42 -4.64 -5.20
CA ALA A 69 8.68 -4.47 -4.51
C ALA A 69 9.80 -5.20 -5.28
N LYS A 70 11.04 -4.83 -4.98
CA LYS A 70 12.22 -5.55 -5.45
C LYS A 70 12.88 -6.24 -4.27
N GLU A 71 13.05 -7.54 -4.35
CA GLU A 71 13.82 -8.27 -3.35
C GLU A 71 15.29 -8.33 -3.78
N ARG A 72 16.16 -7.89 -2.88
CA ARG A 72 17.61 -7.98 -3.05
C ARG A 72 18.25 -8.54 -1.79
N ARG A 73 18.76 -9.78 -1.88
CA ARG A 73 19.44 -10.48 -0.77
C ARG A 73 18.56 -10.50 0.50
N ASP A 74 17.35 -11.07 0.40
CA ASP A 74 16.36 -11.19 1.49
C ASP A 74 15.85 -9.86 2.09
N LYS A 75 16.09 -8.72 1.41
CA LYS A 75 15.52 -7.42 1.79
C LYS A 75 14.59 -6.93 0.71
N LEU A 76 13.38 -6.57 1.12
CA LEU A 76 12.44 -5.82 0.29
C LEU A 76 12.94 -4.38 0.17
N THR A 77 13.22 -3.96 -1.05
CA THR A 77 13.56 -2.58 -1.43
C THR A 77 12.58 -2.11 -2.51
N ASP A 78 12.48 -0.79 -2.72
CA ASP A 78 11.71 -0.21 -3.82
C ASP A 78 10.24 -0.68 -3.88
N ALA A 79 9.55 -0.70 -2.72
CA ALA A 79 8.13 -1.00 -2.68
C ALA A 79 7.32 0.17 -3.24
N VAL A 80 6.71 -0.02 -4.40
CA VAL A 80 5.87 0.96 -5.09
C VAL A 80 4.44 0.47 -5.13
N ILE A 81 3.53 1.26 -4.59
CA ILE A 81 2.09 0.98 -4.65
C ILE A 81 1.60 1.41 -6.03
N ILE A 82 1.06 0.45 -6.79
CA ILE A 82 0.59 0.64 -8.16
C ILE A 82 -0.93 0.81 -8.24
N ARG A 83 -1.68 0.32 -7.24
CA ARG A 83 -3.14 0.46 -7.19
C ARG A 83 -3.64 0.32 -5.77
N ALA A 84 -4.69 1.07 -5.44
CA ALA A 84 -5.40 0.95 -4.18
C ALA A 84 -6.89 0.74 -4.43
N ARG A 85 -7.47 -0.21 -3.70
CA ARG A 85 -8.91 -0.47 -3.72
C ARG A 85 -9.45 -0.45 -2.30
N ALA A 86 -10.58 0.21 -2.11
CA ALA A 86 -11.29 0.18 -0.84
C ALA A 86 -11.65 -1.27 -0.51
N HIS A 87 -11.38 -1.69 0.73
CA HIS A 87 -11.92 -2.95 1.22
C HIS A 87 -13.43 -2.79 1.40
N ASP A 88 -14.18 -3.63 0.73
CA ASP A 88 -15.63 -3.68 0.81
C ASP A 88 -16.00 -4.90 1.66
N PRO A 89 -16.45 -4.73 2.92
CA PRO A 89 -16.72 -5.84 3.82
C PRO A 89 -17.88 -6.74 3.34
N ASP A 90 -18.75 -6.23 2.46
CA ASP A 90 -19.82 -7.01 1.83
C ASP A 90 -19.29 -7.89 0.68
N THR A 91 -18.14 -7.55 0.07
CA THR A 91 -17.60 -8.23 -1.12
C THR A 91 -16.30 -9.00 -0.86
N ASP A 92 -15.42 -8.52 0.03
CA ASP A 92 -14.07 -9.05 0.27
C ASP A 92 -13.96 -9.96 1.52
N GLY A 93 -15.01 -10.07 2.34
CA GLY A 93 -15.03 -10.89 3.56
C GLY A 93 -14.40 -10.22 4.80
N GLU A 94 -14.59 -10.81 5.99
CA GLU A 94 -14.08 -10.23 7.24
C GLU A 94 -12.55 -10.23 7.29
N TRP A 95 -11.94 -9.06 7.55
CA TRP A 95 -10.54 -8.96 7.99
C TRP A 95 -10.36 -9.81 9.27
N ARG A 96 -9.73 -10.97 9.15
CA ARG A 96 -9.44 -11.89 10.26
C ARG A 96 -7.96 -12.17 10.37
#